data_AF-A0AAW8UDC4-F1
#
_entry.id   AF-A0AAW8UDC4-F1
#
_cell.length_a   1.000
_cell.length_b   1.000
_cell.length_c   1.000
_cell.angle_alpha   90.00
_cell.angle_beta   90.00
_cell.angle_gamma   90.00
#
_symmetry.space_group_name_H-M   'P 1'
#
loop_
_entity.id
_entity.type
_entity.pdbx_description
1 polymer ?
#
loop_
_entity_poly.entity_id
_entity_poly.type
_entity_poly.pdbx_seq_one_letter_code
_entity_poly.pdbx_strand_id
1 'polypeptide(L)' 'MNDSTTVVGMIGLIVYFAWYVLMIVQSFMAIGTAYRKTKANGDNGVALYGWLLVYGLAALIPYLGIHFWRKSKSKDFK' A
#
# COMPACT_ATOMS: atom_id res chain seq x y z
N MET A 1 -9.78 -16.52 34.98
CA MET A 1 -9.76 -16.14 33.54
C MET A 1 -8.63 -16.92 32.90
N ASN A 2 -8.88 -17.65 31.81
CA ASN A 2 -7.90 -18.59 31.23
C ASN A 2 -6.72 -17.81 30.64
N ASP A 3 -5.52 -17.98 31.20
CA ASP A 3 -4.29 -17.34 30.70
C ASP A 3 -4.07 -17.55 29.20
N SER A 4 -4.48 -18.71 28.66
CA SER A 4 -4.41 -19.00 27.23
C SER A 4 -5.26 -18.05 26.37
N THR A 5 -6.43 -17.61 26.84
CA THR A 5 -7.29 -16.68 26.10
C THR A 5 -6.69 -15.27 26.07
N THR A 6 -6.05 -14.85 27.16
CA THR A 6 -5.33 -13.59 27.26
C THR A 6 -4.13 -13.56 26.31
N VAL A 7 -3.34 -14.64 26.27
CA VAL A 7 -2.18 -14.76 25.38
C VAL A 7 -2.58 -14.73 23.91
N VAL A 8 -3.62 -15.48 23.52
CA VAL A 8 -4.13 -15.46 22.13
C VAL A 8 -4.64 -14.07 21.75
N GLY A 9 -5.32 -13.38 22.67
CA GLY A 9 -5.76 -11.99 22.49
C GLY A 9 -4.59 -11.02 22.25
N MET A 10 -3.51 -11.15 23.01
CA MET A 10 -2.30 -10.32 22.85
C MET A 10 -1.61 -10.57 21.50
N ILE A 11 -1.48 -11.84 21.07
CA ILE A 11 -0.91 -12.18 19.76
C ILE A 11 -1.77 -11.59 18.63
N GLY A 12 -3.09 -11.72 18.72
CA GLY A 12 -4.03 -11.15 17.76
C GLY A 12 -3.87 -9.64 17.63
N LEU A 13 -3.72 -8.92 18.74
CA LEU A 13 -3.49 -7.47 18.75
C LEU A 13 -2.18 -7.09 18.05
N ILE A 14 -1.09 -7.83 18.31
CA ILE A 14 0.22 -7.58 17.68
C ILE A 14 0.14 -7.77 16.16
N VAL A 15 -0.47 -8.86 15.72
CA VAL A 15 -0.63 -9.15 14.28
C VAL A 15 -1.49 -8.08 13.61
N TYR A 16 -2.60 -7.67 14.25
CA TYR A 16 -3.45 -6.60 13.75
C TYR A 16 -2.70 -5.27 13.64
N PHE A 17 -1.92 -4.91 14.66
CA PHE A 17 -1.13 -3.68 14.65
C PHE A 17 -0.06 -3.69 13.56
N ALA A 18 0.68 -4.79 13.42
CA ALA A 18 1.67 -4.96 12.36
C ALA A 18 1.04 -4.86 10.96
N TRP A 19 -0.12 -5.49 10.76
CA TRP A 19 -0.88 -5.39 9.52
C TRP A 19 -1.31 -3.95 9.22
N TYR A 20 -1.83 -3.24 10.21
CA TYR A 20 -2.27 -1.87 10.07
C TYR A 20 -1.12 -0.93 9.66
N VAL A 21 0.06 -1.08 10.28
CA VAL A 21 1.26 -0.32 9.90
C VAL A 21 1.68 -0.63 8.47
N LEU A 22 1.65 -1.90 8.04
CA LEU A 22 1.95 -2.27 6.66
C LEU A 22 0.98 -1.60 5.68
N MET A 23 -0.32 -1.58 5.99
CA MET A 23 -1.34 -0.93 5.15
C MET A 23 -1.08 0.58 4.97
N ILE A 24 -0.68 1.27 6.03
CA ILE A 24 -0.30 2.70 5.97
C ILE A 24 0.88 2.89 5.03
N VAL A 25 1.95 2.11 5.23
CA VAL A 25 3.18 2.18 4.42
C VAL A 25 2.87 1.91 2.94
N GLN A 26 2.02 0.91 2.67
CA GLN A 26 1.59 0.60 1.30
C GLN A 26 0.76 1.71 0.67
N SER A 27 -0.05 2.43 1.45
CA SER A 27 -0.85 3.55 0.97
C SER A 27 0.02 4.72 0.50
N PHE A 28 1.08 5.07 1.25
CA PHE A 28 2.04 6.09 0.80
C PHE A 28 2.77 5.67 -0.48
N MET A 29 3.12 4.40 -0.60
CA MET A 29 3.75 3.85 -1.80
C MET A 29 2.80 3.87 -3.01
N ALA A 30 1.52 3.57 -2.81
CA ALA A 30 0.49 3.64 -3.84
C ALA A 30 0.32 5.06 -4.38
N ILE A 31 0.26 6.07 -3.50
CA ILE A 31 0.18 7.48 -3.88
C ILE A 31 1.38 7.88 -4.75
N GLY A 32 2.60 7.56 -4.31
CA GLY A 32 3.82 7.86 -5.08
C GLY A 32 3.86 7.13 -6.43
N THR A 33 3.32 5.92 -6.51
CA THR A 33 3.23 5.14 -7.76
C THR A 33 2.21 5.76 -8.71
N ALA A 34 1.06 6.19 -8.20
CA ALA A 34 0.03 6.87 -8.97
C ALA A 34 0.56 8.17 -9.56
N TYR A 35 1.28 8.96 -8.77
CA TYR A 35 1.89 10.21 -9.22
C TYR A 35 2.89 9.97 -10.37
N ARG A 36 3.82 9.02 -10.21
CA ARG A 36 4.79 8.63 -11.25
C ARG A 36 4.08 8.20 -12.54
N LYS A 37 3.04 7.37 -12.41
CA LYS A 37 2.27 6.85 -13.55
C LYS A 37 1.48 7.91 -14.30
N THR A 38 0.92 8.85 -13.56
CA THR A 38 0.24 10.05 -14.08
C THR A 38 1.22 10.87 -14.90
N LYS A 39 2.36 11.24 -14.32
CA LYS A 39 3.40 12.01 -15.00
C LYS A 39 3.91 11.33 -16.29
N ALA A 40 3.91 10.00 -16.34
CA ALA A 40 4.35 9.24 -17.50
C ALA A 40 3.28 9.01 -18.59
N ASN A 41 1.98 9.00 -18.27
CA ASN A 41 0.93 8.56 -19.21
C ASN A 41 -0.34 9.45 -19.23
N GLY A 42 -0.34 10.57 -18.53
CA GLY A 42 -1.49 11.48 -18.47
C GLY A 42 -1.22 12.55 -17.45
N ASP A 43 -0.65 13.67 -17.88
CA ASP A 43 -0.27 14.80 -17.01
C ASP A 43 -1.50 15.65 -16.64
N ASN A 44 -2.51 15.01 -16.05
CA ASN A 44 -3.75 15.66 -15.66
C ASN A 44 -4.38 15.04 -14.40
N GLY A 45 -5.30 15.77 -13.78
CA GLY A 45 -5.94 15.36 -12.52
C GLY A 45 -6.83 14.12 -12.64
N VAL A 46 -7.42 13.85 -13.81
CA VAL A 46 -8.28 12.67 -14.03
C VAL A 46 -7.44 11.40 -14.06
N ALA A 47 -6.30 11.43 -14.74
CA ALA A 47 -5.33 10.35 -14.75
C ALA A 47 -4.78 10.12 -13.33
N LEU A 48 -4.49 11.18 -12.58
CA LEU A 48 -4.07 11.07 -11.18
C LEU A 48 -5.11 10.34 -10.34
N TYR A 49 -6.37 10.77 -10.43
CA TYR A 49 -7.47 10.14 -9.70
C TYR A 49 -7.64 8.66 -10.08
N GLY A 50 -7.61 8.34 -11.37
CA GLY A 50 -7.71 6.95 -11.84
C GLY A 50 -6.59 6.07 -11.29
N TRP A 51 -5.34 6.55 -11.33
CA TRP A 51 -4.22 5.80 -10.77
C TRP A 51 -4.25 5.71 -9.24
N LEU A 52 -4.72 6.74 -8.54
CA LEU A 52 -4.92 6.70 -7.09
C LEU A 52 -5.94 5.63 -6.70
N LEU A 53 -7.03 5.48 -7.45
CA LEU A 53 -8.02 4.42 -7.22
C LEU A 53 -7.41 3.04 -7.43
N VAL A 54 -6.74 2.81 -8.57
CA VAL A 54 -6.12 1.52 -8.89
C VAL A 54 -5.06 1.12 -7.88
N TYR A 55 -4.13 2.03 -7.57
CA TYR A 55 -3.04 1.72 -6.62
C TYR A 55 -3.51 1.76 -5.17
N GLY A 56 -4.55 2.50 -4.83
CA GLY A 56 -5.21 2.46 -3.53
C GLY A 56 -5.82 1.08 -3.25
N LEU A 57 -6.52 0.50 -4.23
CA LEU A 57 -7.01 -0.89 -4.13
C LEU A 57 -5.86 -1.89 -4.03
N ALA A 58 -4.77 -1.68 -4.78
CA ALA A 58 -3.59 -2.54 -4.69
C ALA A 58 -2.90 -2.47 -3.31
N ALA A 59 -2.98 -1.35 -2.60
CA ALA A 59 -2.42 -1.20 -1.26
C ALA A 59 -3.16 -2.02 -0.19
N LEU A 60 -4.40 -2.44 -0.45
CA LEU A 60 -5.17 -3.29 0.45
C LEU A 60 -4.62 -4.72 0.53
N ILE A 61 -3.91 -5.15 -0.53
CA ILE A 61 -3.26 -6.45 -0.58
C ILE A 61 -1.83 -6.27 -0.06
N PRO A 62 -1.42 -6.99 1.01
CA PRO A 62 -0.04 -7.00 1.48
C PRO A 62 0.92 -7.20 0.34
N TYR A 63 2.06 -6.53 0.41
CA TYR A 63 3.16 -6.63 -0.57
C TYR A 63 2.86 -6.05 -1.97
N LEU A 64 1.62 -6.02 -2.43
CA LEU A 64 1.28 -5.61 -3.79
C LEU A 64 1.56 -4.13 -4.06
N GLY A 65 1.28 -3.25 -3.09
CA GLY A 65 1.63 -1.83 -3.16
C GLY A 65 3.15 -1.60 -3.23
N ILE A 66 3.92 -2.36 -2.44
CA ILE A 66 5.39 -2.34 -2.46
C ILE A 66 5.93 -2.82 -3.82
N HIS A 67 5.36 -3.90 -4.36
CA HIS A 67 5.75 -4.45 -5.66
C HIS A 67 5.59 -3.40 -6.77
N PHE A 68 4.44 -2.74 -6.86
CA PHE A 68 4.19 -1.71 -7.87
C PHE A 68 5.05 -0.45 -7.67
N TRP A 69 5.33 -0.07 -6.43
CA TRP A 69 6.22 1.04 -6.14
C TRP A 69 7.66 0.76 -6.60
N ARG A 70 8.20 -0.43 -6.29
CA ARG A 70 9.52 -0.87 -6.75
C ARG A 70 9.58 -0.90 -8.28
N LYS A 71 8.56 -1.48 -8.91
CA LYS A 71 8.46 -1.60 -10.36
C LYS A 71 8.37 -0.24 -11.05
N SER A 72 7.60 0.71 -10.51
CA SER A 72 7.50 2.07 -11.08
C SER A 72 8.82 2.82 -11.00
N LYS A 73 9.56 2.72 -9.89
CA LYS A 73 10.90 3.33 -9.80
C LYS A 73 11.88 2.81 -10.84
N SER A 74 11.81 1.53 -11.19
CA SER A 74 12.70 0.94 -12.22
C SER A 74 12.39 1.42 -13.65
N LYS A 75 11.17 1.90 -13.90
CA LYS A 75 10.72 2.33 -15.24
C LYS A 75 10.89 3.83 -15.47
N ASP A 76 11.00 4.61 -14.41
CA ASP A 76 11.22 6.07 -14.48
C ASP A 76 12.71 6.45 -14.59
N PHE A 77 13.63 5.47 -14.67
CA PHE A 77 15.05 5.66 -15.03
C PHE A 77 15.33 5.21 -16.47
N LYS A 78 14.63 5.80 -17.44
CA LYS A 78 14.99 5.79 -18.86
C LYS A 78 14.80 7.18 -19.44
#